data_AF-A0A1K1SRK4-F1
#
_entry.id   AF-A0A1K1SRK4-F1
#
_cell.length_a   1.000
_cell.length_b   1.000
_cell.length_c   1.000
_cell.angle_alpha   90.00
_cell.angle_beta   90.00
_cell.angle_gamma   90.00
#
_symmetry.space_group_name_H-M   'P 1'
#
loop_
_entity.id
_entity.type
_entity.pdbx_description
1 polymer ?
#
loop_
_entity_poly.entity_id
_entity_poly.type
_entity_poly.pdbx_seq_one_letter_code
_entity_poly.pdbx_strand_id
1 'polypeptide(L)' 'MLPGGLAFFSSGSCYGHTMISIGGGDFLSNAIHGAGAYTKTTTAEIKGKRGPTYLGWAQPWFKAKPLTR' A
#
# COMPACT_ATOMS: atom_id res chain seq x y z
N MET A 1 9.68 0.01 -2.91
CA MET A 1 8.85 -0.96 -3.65
C MET A 1 8.55 -0.35 -5.02
N LEU A 2 8.50 -1.14 -6.09
CA LEU A 2 8.21 -0.60 -7.43
C LEU A 2 6.76 -0.07 -7.49
N PRO A 3 6.49 0.98 -8.30
CA PRO A 3 5.11 1.36 -8.59
C PRO A 3 4.30 0.16 -9.10
N GLY A 4 3.06 0.03 -8.62
CA GLY A 4 2.15 -1.07 -8.94
C GLY A 4 2.30 -2.32 -8.06
N GLY A 5 3.29 -2.38 -7.16
CA GLY A 5 3.42 -3.46 -6.18
C GLY A 5 2.33 -3.37 -5.11
N LEU A 6 1.93 -4.51 -4.54
CA LEU A 6 0.95 -4.55 -3.46
C LEU A 6 1.64 -4.77 -2.12
N ALA A 7 1.26 -3.99 -1.10
CA ALA A 7 1.70 -4.19 0.29
C ALA A 7 0.53 -4.66 1.14
N PHE A 8 0.77 -5.67 1.99
CA PHE A 8 -0.27 -6.34 2.79
C PHE A 8 -0.04 -6.13 4.27
N PHE A 9 -1.13 -5.87 5.00
CA PHE A 9 -1.11 -5.62 6.44
C PHE A 9 -2.25 -6.40 7.10
N SER A 10 -1.98 -6.98 8.27
CA SER A 10 -3.00 -7.56 9.14
C SER A 10 -3.40 -6.55 10.20
N SER A 11 -4.70 -6.36 10.44
CA SER A 11 -5.18 -5.55 11.57
C SER A 11 -5.26 -6.34 12.90
N GLY A 12 -4.81 -7.59 12.93
CA GLY A 12 -4.99 -8.49 14.08
C GLY A 12 -6.41 -9.06 14.21
N SER A 13 -7.31 -8.76 13.27
CA SER A 13 -8.68 -9.27 13.17
C SER A 13 -8.89 -10.06 11.86
N CYS A 14 -10.13 -10.48 11.57
CA CYS A 14 -10.50 -11.07 10.27
C CYS A 14 -10.32 -10.12 9.07
N TYR A 15 -10.05 -8.83 9.31
CA TYR A 15 -9.86 -7.82 8.27
C TYR A 15 -8.36 -7.57 8.00
N GLY A 16 -7.96 -7.66 6.73
CA GLY A 16 -6.65 -7.22 6.23
C GLY A 16 -6.73 -5.87 5.53
N HIS A 17 -5.57 -5.26 5.30
CA HIS A 17 -5.45 -4.04 4.50
C HIS A 17 -4.43 -4.22 3.39
N THR A 18 -4.79 -3.81 2.18
CA THR A 18 -3.92 -3.88 1.00
C THR A 18 -3.79 -2.49 0.40
N MET A 19 -2.60 -2.17 -0.10
CA MET A 19 -2.32 -0.90 -0.75
C MET A 19 -1.48 -1.06 -2.00
N ILE A 20 -1.53 -0.05 -2.87
CA ILE A 20 -0.77 0.00 -4.10
C ILE A 20 0.44 0.92 -3.89
N SER A 21 1.64 0.40 -4.07
CA SER A 21 2.86 1.19 -4.13
C SER A 21 2.81 2.13 -5.32
N ILE A 22 3.11 3.41 -5.12
CA ILE A 22 3.28 4.40 -6.20
C ILE A 22 4.76 4.75 -6.41
N GLY A 23 5.67 4.00 -5.77
CA GLY A 23 7.12 4.20 -5.86
C GLY A 23 7.68 5.04 -4.70
N GLY A 24 9.01 5.03 -4.53
CA GLY A 24 9.68 5.87 -3.53
C GLY A 24 9.37 5.58 -2.06
N GLY A 25 8.64 4.49 -1.76
CA GLY A 25 8.17 4.20 -0.40
C GLY A 25 6.77 4.75 -0.09
N ASP A 26 6.15 5.43 -1.06
CA ASP A 26 4.78 5.92 -0.97
C ASP A 26 3.76 4.89 -1.48
N PHE A 27 2.57 4.94 -0.89
CA PHE A 27 1.45 4.06 -1.21
C PHE A 27 0.17 4.87 -1.39
N LEU A 28 -0.69 4.40 -2.28
CA LEU A 28 -2.09 4.81 -2.36
C LEU A 28 -2.94 3.89 -1.49
N SER A 29 -3.78 4.49 -0.63
CA SER A 29 -4.68 3.77 0.25
C SER A 29 -6.07 4.39 0.26
N ASN A 30 -7.10 3.58 0.49
CA ASN A 30 -8.50 4.00 0.54
C ASN A 30 -9.07 4.17 1.97
N ALA A 31 -8.24 4.01 3.01
CA ALA A 31 -8.73 3.87 4.39
C ALA A 31 -7.90 4.63 5.45
N ILE A 32 -6.67 5.06 5.13
CA ILE A 32 -5.75 5.60 6.15
C ILE A 32 -6.11 7.04 6.59
N HIS A 33 -6.76 7.81 5.72
CA HIS A 33 -7.20 9.19 6.00
C HIS A 33 -8.72 9.37 6.01
N GLY A 34 -9.49 8.29 5.91
CA GLY A 34 -10.95 8.31 5.85
C GLY A 34 -11.47 7.14 5.02
N ALA A 35 -12.65 6.62 5.37
CA ALA A 35 -13.26 5.53 4.64
C ALA A 35 -13.62 5.96 3.21
N GLY A 36 -13.08 5.27 2.21
CA GLY A 36 -13.34 5.56 0.79
C GLY A 36 -12.46 6.67 0.21
N ALA A 37 -11.60 7.31 0.99
CA ALA A 37 -10.70 8.35 0.51
C ALA A 37 -9.41 7.77 -0.04
N TYR A 38 -9.10 8.01 -1.31
CA TYR A 38 -7.85 7.61 -1.96
C TYR A 38 -6.74 8.63 -1.67
N THR A 39 -5.90 8.34 -0.68
CA THR A 39 -4.83 9.24 -0.27
C THR A 39 -3.47 8.58 -0.29
N LYS A 40 -2.44 9.43 -0.39
CA LYS A 40 -1.05 9.02 -0.28
C LYS A 40 -0.70 8.78 1.19
N THR A 41 0.01 7.70 1.46
CA THR A 41 0.51 7.35 2.79
C THR A 41 1.86 6.63 2.70
N THR A 42 2.46 6.35 3.86
CA THR A 42 3.72 5.61 3.99
C THR A 42 3.55 4.42 4.91
N THR A 43 4.46 3.45 4.81
CA THR A 43 4.49 2.31 5.75
C THR A 43 4.64 2.76 7.21
N ALA A 44 5.35 3.87 7.44
CA ALA A 44 5.56 4.43 8.78
C ALA A 44 4.26 4.98 9.37
N GLU A 45 3.50 5.74 8.57
CA GLU A 45 2.23 6.30 9.01
C GLU A 45 1.22 5.19 9.39
N ILE A 46 1.18 4.12 8.61
CA ILE A 46 0.22 3.02 8.83
C ILE A 46 0.52 2.25 10.10
N LYS A 47 1.80 1.97 10.34
CA LYS A 47 2.27 1.39 11.60
C LYS A 47 1.85 2.26 12.79
N GLY A 48 1.93 3.58 12.64
CA GLY A 48 1.58 4.53 13.69
C GLY A 48 0.08 4.67 13.98
N LYS A 49 -0.80 4.51 12.97
CA LYS A 49 -2.23 4.82 13.17
C LYS A 49 -3.07 3.74 13.84
N ARG A 50 -2.80 2.45 13.65
CA ARG A 50 -3.74 1.37 14.11
C ARG A 50 -3.10 0.01 14.44
N GLY A 51 -1.79 -0.07 14.63
CA GLY A 51 -1.10 -1.33 14.86
C GLY A 51 -1.20 -2.41 13.76
N PRO A 52 -1.44 -2.13 12.45
CA PRO A 52 -1.44 -3.20 11.46
C PRO A 52 -0.04 -3.78 11.30
N THR A 53 0.06 -5.10 11.41
CA THR A 53 1.31 -5.84 11.19
C THR A 53 1.57 -5.95 9.70
N TYR A 54 2.71 -5.44 9.25
CA TYR A 54 3.14 -5.61 7.87
C TYR A 54 3.43 -7.09 7.59
N LEU A 55 2.74 -7.68 6.60
CA LEU A 55 2.84 -9.10 6.26
C LEU A 55 3.82 -9.35 5.12
N GLY A 56 4.11 -8.33 4.31
CA GLY A 56 4.97 -8.45 3.14
C GLY A 56 4.38 -7.75 1.92
N TRP A 57 4.91 -8.11 0.75
CA TRP A 57 4.55 -7.48 -0.50
C TRP A 57 4.57 -8.43 -1.68
N ALA A 58 3.82 -8.08 -2.72
CA ALA A 58 3.85 -8.73 -4.02
C ALA A 58 4.33 -7.74 -5.08
N GLN A 59 5.15 -8.24 -6.01
CA GLN A 59 5.56 -7.49 -7.20
C GLN A 59 4.35 -7.03 -8.03
N PRO A 60 4.49 -5.97 -8.84
CA PRO A 60 3.44 -5.56 -9.76
C PRO A 60 3.04 -6.73 -10.66
N TRP A 61 1.74 -7.01 -10.74
CA TRP A 61 1.22 -8.10 -11.58
C TRP A 61 1.03 -7.64 -13.03
N PHE A 62 0.97 -6.32 -13.25
CA PHE A 62 0.92 -5.72 -14.58
C PHE A 62 2.31 -5.23 -14.94
N LYS A 63 2.86 -5.72 -16.06
CA LYS A 63 4.08 -5.16 -16.64
C LYS A 63 3.79 -3.71 -17.03
N ALA A 64 4.40 -2.75 -16.33
CA ALA A 64 4.46 -1.40 -16.85
C ALA A 64 5.21 -1.46 -18.18
N LYS A 65 4.54 -1.12 -19.29
CA LYS A 65 5.26 -0.87 -20.55
C LYS A 65 6.29 0.23 -20.23
N PRO A 66 7.57 0.07 -20.60
CA PRO A 66 8.50 1.19 -20.56
C PRO A 66 7.88 2.34 -21.34
N LEU A 67 7.77 3.52 -20.72
CA LEU A 67 7.50 4.75 -21.46
C LEU A 67 8.73 4.98 -22.34
N THR A 68 8.69 4.49 -23.57
CA THR A 68 9.65 4.90 -24.60
C THR A 68 9.43 6.38 -24.83
N ARG A 69 10.48 7.17 -24.54
CA ARG A 69 10.53 8.60 -24.82
C ARG A 69 10.46 8.87 -26.32
#